data_AF-A0AAV4XWW0-F1
#
_entry.id   AF-A0AAV4XWW0-F1
#
_cell.length_a   1.000
_cell.length_b   1.000
_cell.length_c   1.000
_cell.angle_alpha   90.00
_cell.angle_beta   90.00
_cell.angle_gamma   90.00
#
_symmetry.space_group_name_H-M   'P 1'
#
loop_
_entity.id
_entity.type
_entity.pdbx_description
1 polymer ?
#
loop_
_entity_poly.entity_id
_entity_poly.type
_entity_poly.pdbx_seq_one_letter_code
_entity_poly.pdbx_strand_id
1 'polypeptide(L)'
;MPELKSLYLTGNPISTISENVFKPVWDQLHLILFYGTRLSCDCRIEWLTKANNSKKYMHAECYGPENFRGRYLESIKPNELNC
;
A
#
# COMPACT_ATOMS: atom_id res chain seq x y z
N MET A 1 -6.15 2.20 -18.72
CA MET A 1 -7.45 1.93 -18.07
C MET A 1 -7.99 3.23 -17.50
N PRO A 2 -8.79 4.02 -18.27
CA PRO A 2 -9.04 5.41 -17.88
C PRO A 2 -9.94 5.59 -16.64
N GLU A 3 -10.65 4.56 -16.16
CA GLU A 3 -11.67 4.73 -15.10
C GLU A 3 -11.51 3.81 -13.87
N LEU A 4 -10.32 3.28 -13.60
CA LEU A 4 -10.13 2.49 -12.38
C LEU A 4 -10.27 3.39 -11.13
N LYS A 5 -11.31 3.14 -10.32
CA LYS A 5 -11.58 3.89 -9.07
C LYS A 5 -11.35 3.06 -7.80
N SER A 6 -11.45 1.74 -7.90
CA SER A 6 -11.37 0.83 -6.77
C SER A 6 -10.44 -0.32 -7.10
N LEU A 7 -9.51 -0.60 -6.19
CA LEU A 7 -8.52 -1.65 -6.31
C LEU A 7 -8.69 -2.63 -5.15
N TYR A 8 -9.05 -3.87 -5.48
CA TYR A 8 -9.24 -4.96 -4.53
C TYR A 8 -8.17 -6.02 -4.77
N LEU A 9 -7.21 -6.15 -3.85
CA LEU A 9 -6.19 -7.20 -3.89
C LEU A 9 -6.22 -8.11 -2.66
N THR A 10 -7.28 -8.01 -1.84
CA THR A 10 -7.48 -8.79 -0.63
C THR A 10 -7.25 -10.30 -0.82
N GLY A 11 -6.55 -10.93 0.12
CA GLY A 11 -6.31 -12.38 0.13
C GLY A 11 -5.30 -12.90 -0.91
N ASN A 12 -4.70 -12.02 -1.72
CA ASN A 12 -3.66 -12.42 -2.66
C ASN A 12 -2.29 -12.49 -1.97
N PRO A 13 -1.37 -13.40 -2.37
CA PRO A 13 -0.04 -13.52 -1.78
C PRO A 13 0.94 -12.43 -2.26
N ILE A 14 0.47 -11.19 -2.35
CA ILE A 14 1.25 -10.04 -2.79
C ILE A 14 2.12 -9.57 -1.63
N SER A 15 3.41 -9.39 -1.91
CA SER A 15 4.41 -8.94 -0.93
C SER A 15 4.86 -7.50 -1.11
N THR A 16 4.60 -6.89 -2.28
CA THR A 16 4.99 -5.50 -2.57
C THR A 16 4.05 -4.89 -3.60
N ILE A 17 3.91 -3.56 -3.56
CA ILE A 17 3.16 -2.77 -4.54
C ILE A 17 4.17 -1.86 -5.24
N SER A 18 4.44 -2.13 -6.51
CA SER A 18 5.44 -1.38 -7.28
C SER A 18 4.91 -0.01 -7.72
N GLU A 19 5.65 1.06 -7.43
CA GLU A 19 5.30 2.42 -7.86
C GLU A 19 5.10 2.48 -9.38
N ASN A 20 6.00 1.88 -10.16
CA ASN A 20 5.95 1.93 -11.62
C ASN A 20 4.67 1.33 -12.21
N VAL A 21 4.07 0.35 -11.53
CA VAL A 21 2.84 -0.31 -11.98
C VAL A 21 1.61 0.53 -11.63
N PHE A 22 1.58 1.11 -10.42
CA PHE A 22 0.37 1.73 -9.87
C PHE A 22 0.33 3.25 -10.00
N LYS A 23 1.48 3.92 -10.13
CA LYS A 23 1.57 5.38 -10.28
C LYS A 23 0.69 5.93 -11.42
N PRO A 24 0.59 5.30 -12.62
CA PRO A 24 -0.26 5.81 -13.69
C PRO A 24 -1.76 5.87 -13.35
N VAL A 25 -2.20 5.09 -12.36
CA VAL A 25 -3.61 5.01 -11.94
C VAL A 25 -3.80 5.43 -10.48
N TRP A 26 -2.77 5.89 -9.77
CA TRP A 26 -2.87 6.11 -8.33
C TRP A 26 -3.85 7.23 -8.00
N ASP A 27 -3.77 8.35 -8.73
CA ASP A 27 -4.55 9.56 -8.42
C ASP A 27 -6.06 9.37 -8.60
N GLN A 28 -6.48 8.50 -9.53
CA GLN A 28 -7.89 8.17 -9.79
C GLN A 28 -8.50 7.17 -8.80
N LEU A 29 -7.68 6.47 -8.01
CA LEU A 29 -8.17 5.52 -7.01
C LEU A 29 -8.75 6.26 -5.79
N HIS A 30 -9.86 5.72 -5.28
CA HIS A 30 -10.52 6.15 -4.04
C HIS A 30 -10.59 5.05 -2.99
N LEU A 31 -10.64 3.78 -3.41
CA LEU A 31 -10.73 2.63 -2.53
C LEU A 31 -9.63 1.62 -2.85
N ILE A 32 -8.82 1.28 -1.85
CA ILE A 32 -7.65 0.40 -2.01
C ILE A 32 -7.66 -0.60 -0.85
N LEU A 33 -7.95 -1.88 -1.14
CA LEU A 33 -8.02 -2.93 -0.14
C LEU A 33 -6.91 -3.97 -0.34
N PHE A 34 -5.98 -4.03 0.61
CA PHE A 34 -4.84 -4.95 0.65
C PHE A 34 -4.90 -5.91 1.85
N TYR A 35 -6.04 -6.05 2.50
CA TYR A 35 -6.20 -6.94 3.65
C TYR A 35 -5.84 -8.40 3.34
N GLY A 36 -5.23 -9.10 4.30
CA GLY A 36 -4.85 -10.51 4.13
C GLY A 36 -3.80 -10.76 3.04
N THR A 37 -3.10 -9.72 2.58
CA THR A 37 -1.91 -9.86 1.73
C THR A 37 -0.66 -10.10 2.59
N ARG A 38 0.48 -10.39 1.96
CA ARG A 38 1.76 -10.63 2.63
C ARG A 38 2.70 -9.43 2.52
N LEU A 39 2.14 -8.22 2.62
CA LEU A 39 2.86 -6.98 2.37
C LEU A 39 4.09 -6.84 3.28
N SER A 40 5.25 -6.69 2.65
CA SER A 40 6.51 -6.34 3.29
C SER A 40 6.62 -4.82 3.35
N CYS A 41 6.47 -4.26 4.54
CA CYS A 41 6.55 -2.84 4.82
C CYS A 41 8.01 -2.42 5.00
N ASP A 42 8.70 -2.37 3.87
CA ASP A 42 10.08 -1.92 3.72
C ASP A 42 10.19 -0.76 2.72
N CYS A 43 11.41 -0.34 2.41
CA CYS A 43 11.66 0.81 1.52
C CYS A 43 10.98 0.69 0.14
N ARG A 44 10.66 -0.52 -0.34
CA ARG A 44 10.05 -0.72 -1.67
C ARG A 44 8.63 -0.21 -1.76
N ILE A 45 7.93 -0.08 -0.62
CA ILE A 45 6.58 0.46 -0.55
C ILE A 45 6.53 1.87 0.06
N GLU A 46 7.69 2.51 0.29
CA GLU A 46 7.78 3.85 0.90
C GLU A 46 6.97 4.89 0.12
N TRP A 47 6.94 4.77 -1.21
CA TRP A 47 6.17 5.66 -2.08
C TRP A 47 4.67 5.70 -1.72
N LEU A 48 4.10 4.61 -1.20
CA LEU A 48 2.69 4.56 -0.77
C LEU A 48 2.43 5.54 0.37
N THR A 49 3.38 5.66 1.30
CA THR A 49 3.28 6.57 2.44
C THR A 49 3.57 8.03 2.06
N LYS A 50 4.31 8.25 0.97
CA LYS A 50 4.61 9.59 0.42
C LYS A 50 3.54 10.08 -0.56
N ALA A 51 2.73 9.18 -1.11
CA ALA A 51 1.69 9.54 -2.08
C ALA A 51 0.56 10.36 -1.43
N ASN A 52 -0.16 11.13 -2.26
CA ASN A 52 -1.31 11.89 -1.77
C ASN A 52 -2.52 10.95 -1.52
N ASN A 53 -2.68 10.56 -0.25
CA ASN A 53 -3.75 9.68 0.20
C ASN A 53 -4.92 10.41 0.87
N SER A 54 -4.94 11.75 0.87
CA SER A 54 -5.94 12.56 1.60
C SER A 54 -7.41 12.26 1.24
N LYS A 55 -7.68 11.76 0.04
CA LYS A 55 -9.02 11.41 -0.47
C LYS A 55 -9.19 9.91 -0.74
N LYS A 56 -8.31 9.07 -0.18
CA LYS A 56 -8.28 7.62 -0.41
C LYS A 56 -8.65 6.89 0.87
N TYR A 57 -9.57 5.94 0.75
CA TYR A 57 -9.77 4.91 1.76
C TYR A 57 -8.83 3.76 1.43
N MET A 58 -7.76 3.65 2.22
CA MET A 58 -6.81 2.56 2.15
C MET A 58 -7.02 1.66 3.36
N HIS A 59 -6.88 0.35 3.16
CA HIS A 59 -6.76 -0.61 4.24
C HIS A 59 -5.67 -1.62 3.89
N ALA A 60 -4.48 -1.39 4.43
CA ALA A 60 -3.30 -2.19 4.19
C ALA A 60 -2.61 -2.56 5.49
N GLU A 61 -2.58 -3.86 5.82
CA GLU A 61 -1.91 -4.39 7.00
C GLU A 61 -0.56 -4.99 6.60
N CYS A 62 0.49 -4.62 7.33
CA CYS A 62 1.83 -5.13 7.12
C CYS A 62 1.95 -6.56 7.66
N TYR A 63 2.47 -7.47 6.84
CA TYR A 63 2.80 -8.84 7.23
C TYR A 63 4.21 -8.97 7.82
N GLY A 64 5.12 -8.12 7.34
CA GLY A 64 6.48 -8.01 7.83
C GLY A 64 7.10 -6.67 7.41
N PRO A 65 8.37 -6.40 7.76
CA PRO A 65 9.18 -7.13 8.75
C PRO A 65 8.56 -7.13 10.16
N GLU A 66 9.12 -7.91 11.11
CA GLU A 66 8.51 -8.19 12.42
C GLU A 66 8.06 -6.93 13.18
N ASN A 67 8.85 -5.86 13.11
CA ASN A 67 8.58 -4.57 13.75
C ASN A 67 7.37 -3.82 13.17
N PHE A 68 6.91 -4.20 11.97
CA PHE A 68 5.70 -3.66 11.35
C PHE A 68 4.57 -4.68 11.26
N ARG A 69 4.78 -5.95 11.63
CA ARG A 69 3.73 -6.97 11.53
C ARG A 69 2.47 -6.55 12.29
N GLY A 70 1.32 -6.62 11.63
CA GLY A 70 0.02 -6.23 12.18
C GLY A 70 -0.23 -4.72 12.24
N ARG A 71 0.74 -3.88 11.87
CA ARG A 71 0.53 -2.43 11.76
C ARG A 71 -0.13 -2.10 10.43
N TYR A 72 -1.04 -1.13 10.49
CA TYR A 72 -1.62 -0.52 9.29
C TYR A 72 -0.62 0.44 8.63
N LEU A 73 -0.49 0.36 7.31
CA LEU A 73 0.46 1.17 6.53
C LEU A 73 0.22 2.68 6.73
N GLU A 74 -1.03 3.08 6.88
CA GLU A 74 -1.47 4.46 7.12
C GLU A 74 -0.93 5.02 8.46
N SER A 75 -0.52 4.14 9.38
CA SER A 75 0.06 4.51 10.67
C SER A 75 1.60 4.60 10.67
N ILE A 76 2.26 4.23 9.56
CA ILE A 76 3.72 4.19 9.45
C ILE A 76 4.22 5.45 8.76
N LYS A 77 5.19 6.13 9.36
CA LYS A 77 5.82 7.29 8.72
C LYS A 77 6.78 6.83 7.61
N PRO A 78 6.92 7.58 6.50
CA PRO A 78 7.81 7.21 5.41
C PRO A 78 9.23 6.83 5.85
N ASN A 79 9.82 7.63 6.74
CA ASN A 79 11.20 7.44 7.21
C ASN A 79 11.38 6.22 8.15
N GLU A 80 10.30 5.55 8.57
CA GLU A 80 10.40 4.29 9.33
C GLU A 80 10.66 3.09 8.41
N LEU A 81 10.28 3.17 7.13
CA LEU A 81 10.40 2.09 6.16
C LEU A 81 11.84 2.00 5.63
N ASN A 82 12.53 0.90 5.94
CA ASN A 82 13.94 0.71 5.60
C ASN A 82 14.18 -0.60 4.85
N CYS A 83 15.27 -0.62 4.08
CA CYS A 83 15.96 -1.77 3.53
C CYS A 83 17.45 -1.62 3.93
#